data_AF-A0A9E3V1Y2-F1
#
_entry.id   AF-A0A9E3V1Y2-F1
#
_cell.length_a   1.000
_cell.length_b   1.000
_cell.length_c   1.000
_cell.angle_alpha   90.00
_cell.angle_beta   90.00
_cell.angle_gamma   90.00
#
_symmetry.space_group_name_H-M   'P 1'
#
loop_
_entity.id
_entity.type
_entity.pdbx_description
1 polymer ?
#
loop_
_entity_poly.entity_id
_entity_poly.type
_entity_poly.pdbx_seq_one_letter_code
_entity_poly.pdbx_strand_id
1 'polypeptide(L)'
;MAQRTVRGFAWLVYPRADPTADHFEPGRPFEGEELPPGVIDFWPADTDFGLGNERSGDTLLVITKAPEAPRVRATYKAAPLPLTEGYQAGGGLVRLRRILGEREIGGERVQEGEFEADEDLPIASM
;
A
#
# COMPACT_ATOMS: atom_id res chain seq x y z
N MET A 1 21.95 -10.95 2.21
CA MET A 1 20.59 -10.47 2.44
C MET A 1 19.66 -11.53 1.91
N ALA A 2 18.82 -12.08 2.77
CA ALA A 2 17.83 -13.05 2.33
C ALA A 2 16.56 -12.30 1.92
N GLN A 3 15.95 -12.77 0.85
CA GLN A 3 14.79 -12.14 0.23
C GLN A 3 13.56 -12.96 0.59
N ARG A 4 12.52 -12.30 1.11
CA ARG A 4 11.22 -12.92 1.33
C ARG A 4 10.27 -12.59 0.19
N THR A 5 9.44 -13.55 -0.16
CA THR A 5 8.38 -13.38 -1.16
C THR A 5 7.04 -13.31 -0.45
N VAL A 6 6.28 -12.25 -0.73
CA VAL A 6 4.98 -11.97 -0.13
C VAL A 6 3.92 -11.89 -1.22
N ARG A 7 2.78 -12.54 -1.02
CA ARG A 7 1.63 -12.41 -1.90
C ARG A 7 0.60 -11.49 -1.27
N GLY A 8 0.05 -10.59 -2.07
CA GLY A 8 -0.89 -9.61 -1.56
C GLY A 8 -1.44 -8.67 -2.60
N PHE A 9 -2.04 -7.60 -2.11
CA PHE A 9 -2.68 -6.54 -2.88
C PHE A 9 -2.07 -5.22 -2.47
N ALA A 10 -1.90 -4.31 -3.42
CA ALA A 10 -1.34 -2.99 -3.17
C ALA A 10 -2.43 -1.92 -3.23
N TRP A 11 -2.35 -0.97 -2.32
CA TRP A 11 -3.28 0.15 -2.19
C TRP A 11 -2.52 1.45 -2.09
N LEU A 12 -3.05 2.49 -2.75
CA LEU A 12 -2.69 3.86 -2.47
C LEU A 12 -3.62 4.39 -1.39
N VAL A 13 -3.04 4.85 -0.29
CA VAL A 13 -3.75 5.50 0.81
C VAL A 13 -3.32 6.95 0.87
N TYR A 14 -4.25 7.87 0.64
CA TYR A 14 -3.95 9.29 0.51
C TYR A 14 -4.96 10.13 1.30
N PRO A 15 -4.61 11.38 1.64
CA PRO A 15 -5.51 12.27 2.36
C PRO A 15 -6.80 12.43 1.58
N ARG A 16 -7.91 12.25 2.27
CA ARG A 16 -9.20 12.67 1.76
C ARG A 16 -9.24 14.19 1.85
N ALA A 17 -9.57 14.86 0.75
CA ALA A 17 -9.91 16.27 0.77
C ALA A 17 -11.27 16.45 1.50
N ASP A 18 -11.26 16.33 2.82
CA ASP A 18 -12.43 16.60 3.66
C ASP A 18 -12.17 17.89 4.47
N PRO A 19 -12.87 18.99 4.17
CA PRO A 19 -12.70 20.25 4.88
C PRO A 19 -13.23 20.21 6.33
N THR A 20 -13.89 19.12 6.75
CA THR A 20 -14.48 18.95 8.09
C THR A 20 -13.67 18.04 9.01
N ALA A 21 -12.55 17.50 8.54
CA ALA A 21 -11.64 16.73 9.38
C ALA A 21 -10.92 17.68 10.36
N ASP A 22 -11.35 17.68 11.62
CA ASP A 22 -10.80 18.55 12.67
C ASP A 22 -9.29 18.34 12.93
N HIS A 23 -8.72 17.21 12.49
CA HIS A 23 -7.27 16.99 12.54
C HIS A 23 -6.80 15.96 11.50
N PHE A 24 -6.03 16.41 10.52
CA PHE A 24 -5.28 15.53 9.63
C PHE A 24 -3.91 15.22 10.24
N GLU A 25 -3.57 13.93 10.37
CA GLU A 25 -2.25 13.47 10.82
C GLU A 25 -1.50 12.85 9.63
N PRO A 26 -0.51 13.56 9.06
CA PRO A 26 0.36 13.04 8.00
C PRO A 26 1.02 11.71 8.38
N GLY A 27 1.06 10.75 7.45
CA GLY A 27 1.74 9.47 7.65
C GLY A 27 1.07 8.51 8.64
N ARG A 28 -0.10 8.86 9.18
CA ARG A 28 -0.88 8.03 10.12
C ARG A 28 -2.25 7.65 9.53
N PRO A 29 -2.29 6.69 8.60
CA PRO A 29 -3.51 6.32 7.88
C PRO A 29 -4.44 5.40 8.68
N PHE A 30 -3.96 4.78 9.76
CA PHE A 30 -4.69 3.78 10.53
C PHE A 30 -5.02 4.29 11.94
N GLU A 31 -6.06 3.72 12.55
CA GLU A 31 -6.39 3.97 13.95
C GLU A 31 -5.52 3.11 14.87
N GLY A 32 -4.96 3.71 15.93
CA GLY A 32 -4.14 3.01 16.92
C GLY A 32 -2.66 2.90 16.55
N GLU A 33 -1.90 2.17 17.39
CA GLU A 33 -0.45 1.97 17.22
C GLU A 33 -0.10 0.65 16.49
N GLU A 34 -1.06 -0.27 16.39
CA GLU A 34 -0.88 -1.57 15.74
C GLU A 34 -1.36 -1.54 14.27
N LEU A 35 -0.71 -2.34 13.42
CA LEU A 35 -1.15 -2.51 12.04
C LEU A 35 -2.54 -3.16 11.99
N PRO A 36 -3.47 -2.68 11.14
CA PRO A 36 -4.76 -3.31 10.97
C PRO A 36 -4.62 -4.77 10.51
N PRO A 37 -5.56 -5.65 10.89
CA PRO A 37 -5.56 -7.03 10.42
C PRO A 37 -5.49 -7.12 8.91
N GLY A 38 -4.55 -7.93 8.41
CA GLY A 38 -4.35 -8.14 6.98
C GLY A 38 -3.46 -7.10 6.31
N VAL A 39 -3.13 -5.97 6.96
CA VAL A 39 -2.04 -5.10 6.52
C VAL A 39 -0.72 -5.81 6.80
N ILE A 40 0.13 -5.85 5.78
CA ILE A 40 1.46 -6.40 5.87
C ILE A 40 2.43 -5.28 6.21
N ASP A 41 2.34 -4.18 5.45
CA ASP A 41 3.16 -3.00 5.71
C ASP A 41 2.64 -1.79 4.96
N PHE A 42 3.22 -0.64 5.27
CA PHE A 42 2.98 0.59 4.56
C PHE A 42 4.15 1.57 4.67
N TRP A 43 4.32 2.41 3.65
CA TRP A 43 5.36 3.44 3.64
C TRP A 43 4.96 4.62 2.76
N PRO A 44 5.65 5.77 2.88
CA PRO A 44 5.47 6.89 1.95
C PRO A 44 5.75 6.51 0.50
N ALA A 45 4.81 6.82 -0.39
CA ALA A 45 4.91 6.49 -1.82
C ALA A 45 5.81 7.47 -2.60
N ASP A 46 6.49 8.39 -1.91
CA ASP A 46 7.34 9.42 -2.49
C ASP A 46 8.62 8.85 -3.14
N THR A 47 9.10 7.71 -2.64
CA THR A 47 10.28 7.00 -3.13
C THR A 47 9.97 5.85 -4.11
N ASP A 48 8.70 5.69 -4.48
CA ASP A 48 8.25 4.60 -5.35
C ASP A 48 8.42 4.95 -6.83
N PHE A 49 8.72 3.94 -7.65
CA PHE A 49 8.84 4.00 -9.12
C PHE A 49 7.75 3.15 -9.77
N GLY A 50 7.22 3.63 -10.90
CA GLY A 50 6.13 2.94 -11.62
C GLY A 50 4.72 3.24 -11.09
N LEU A 51 4.60 4.10 -10.07
CA LEU A 51 3.34 4.74 -9.69
C LEU A 51 3.01 5.89 -10.66
N GLY A 52 1.78 5.94 -11.16
CA GLY A 52 1.27 7.07 -11.93
C GLY A 52 1.31 8.39 -11.13
N ASN A 53 1.08 9.52 -11.80
CA ASN A 53 1.28 10.89 -11.29
C ASN A 53 0.43 11.32 -10.06
N GLU A 54 -0.21 10.42 -9.33
CA GLU A 54 -1.11 10.71 -8.19
C GLU A 54 -0.36 10.90 -6.86
N ARG A 55 0.79 11.59 -6.90
CA ARG A 55 1.57 11.89 -5.68
C ARG A 55 1.02 13.13 -5.00
N SER A 56 0.41 12.95 -3.83
CA SER A 56 0.41 13.97 -2.78
C SER A 56 1.52 13.62 -1.79
N GLY A 57 2.12 14.61 -1.12
CA GLY A 57 3.22 14.38 -0.17
C GLY A 57 2.88 13.42 0.98
N ASP A 58 1.59 13.16 1.19
CA ASP A 58 1.06 12.29 2.23
C ASP A 58 0.44 11.00 1.68
N THR A 59 0.67 10.68 0.40
CA THR A 59 0.27 9.39 -0.19
C THR A 59 1.18 8.29 0.34
N LEU A 60 0.56 7.24 0.84
CA LEU A 60 1.18 6.04 1.36
C LEU A 60 0.86 4.88 0.44
N LEU A 61 1.81 3.98 0.28
CA LEU A 61 1.56 2.67 -0.25
C LEU A 61 1.29 1.71 0.90
N VAL A 62 0.26 0.87 0.75
CA VAL A 62 -0.07 -0.20 1.70
C VAL A 62 -0.12 -1.53 0.97
N ILE A 63 0.52 -2.56 1.52
CA ILE A 63 0.41 -3.94 1.05
C ILE A 63 -0.46 -4.74 2.03
N THR A 64 -1.46 -5.45 1.50
CA THR A 64 -2.37 -6.30 2.29
C THR A 64 -2.33 -7.76 1.86
N LYS A 65 -2.66 -8.69 2.77
CA LYS A 65 -2.85 -10.13 2.46
C LYS A 65 -4.20 -10.41 1.81
N ALA A 66 -5.17 -9.53 2.03
CA ALA A 66 -6.55 -9.68 1.63
C ALA A 66 -6.92 -8.68 0.53
N PRO A 67 -7.84 -9.03 -0.38
CA PRO A 67 -8.17 -8.20 -1.53
C PRO A 67 -9.11 -7.04 -1.20
N GLU A 68 -9.60 -6.95 0.04
CA GLU A 68 -10.36 -5.80 0.54
C GLU A 68 -9.41 -4.64 0.91
N ALA A 69 -9.91 -3.42 0.72
CA ALA A 69 -9.18 -2.21 1.11
C ALA A 69 -8.87 -2.21 2.61
N PRO A 70 -7.68 -1.75 3.04
CA PRO A 70 -7.36 -1.62 4.45
C PRO A 70 -8.30 -0.60 5.10
N ARG A 71 -8.66 -0.85 6.36
CA ARG A 71 -9.45 0.11 7.13
C ARG A 71 -8.57 1.29 7.53
N VAL A 72 -8.85 2.46 6.95
CA VAL A 72 -8.14 3.71 7.20
C VAL A 72 -8.99 4.69 8.03
N ARG A 73 -8.33 5.69 8.63
CA ARG A 73 -9.01 6.80 9.32
C ARG A 73 -9.89 7.58 8.34
N ALA A 74 -10.92 8.26 8.86
CA ALA A 74 -11.88 9.00 8.03
C ALA A 74 -11.24 10.10 7.16
N THR A 75 -10.07 10.61 7.58
CA THR A 75 -9.28 11.63 6.89
C THR A 75 -8.45 11.07 5.73
N TYR A 76 -8.48 9.76 5.51
CA TYR A 76 -7.78 9.07 4.44
C TYR A 76 -8.76 8.34 3.54
N LYS A 77 -8.32 8.05 2.33
CA LYS A 77 -9.00 7.16 1.39
C LYS A 77 -8.00 6.14 0.87
N ALA A 78 -8.45 4.90 0.73
CA ALA A 78 -7.72 3.84 0.05
C ALA A 78 -8.29 3.65 -1.37
N ALA A 79 -7.42 3.43 -2.35
CA ALA A 79 -7.77 3.02 -3.70
C ALA A 79 -6.81 1.90 -4.13
N PRO A 80 -7.28 0.91 -4.91
CA PRO A 80 -6.41 -0.15 -5.37
C PRO A 80 -5.32 0.43 -6.27
N LEU A 81 -4.09 -0.04 -6.08
CA LEU A 81 -2.99 0.35 -6.93
C LEU A 81 -2.97 -0.53 -8.19
N PRO A 82 -3.02 0.06 -9.41
CA PRO A 82 -2.72 -0.67 -10.63
C PRO A 82 -1.22 -1.06 -10.65
N LEU A 83 -0.95 -2.34 -10.48
CA LEU A 83 0.36 -2.94 -10.57
C LEU A 83 0.83 -2.96 -12.03
N THR A 84 2.10 -2.61 -12.23
CA THR A 84 2.79 -2.72 -13.51
C THR A 84 4.08 -3.53 -13.35
N GLU A 85 4.54 -4.21 -14.38
CA GLU A 85 5.74 -5.06 -14.31
C GLU A 85 7.03 -4.28 -13.96
N GLY A 86 7.01 -2.95 -14.02
CA GLY A 86 8.10 -2.06 -13.57
C GLY A 86 7.96 -1.54 -12.14
N TYR A 87 6.96 -1.99 -11.39
CA TYR A 87 6.67 -1.49 -10.05
C TYR A 87 7.80 -1.82 -9.06
N GLN A 88 8.37 -0.76 -8.48
CA GLN A 88 9.37 -0.84 -7.43
C GLN A 88 9.06 0.19 -6.36
N ALA A 89 9.09 -0.21 -5.11
CA ALA A 89 8.70 0.62 -4.00
C ALA A 89 9.80 0.70 -2.93
N GLY A 90 9.73 1.76 -2.12
CA GLY A 90 10.73 2.11 -1.12
C GLY A 90 12.11 2.34 -1.74
N GLY A 91 12.24 2.97 -2.91
CA GLY A 91 13.53 3.12 -3.57
C GLY A 91 14.14 1.81 -4.10
N GLY A 92 13.31 0.80 -4.40
CA GLY A 92 13.74 -0.48 -4.98
C GLY A 92 13.88 -1.62 -3.98
N LEU A 93 13.46 -1.39 -2.74
CA LEU A 93 13.46 -2.31 -1.60
C LEU A 93 12.35 -3.36 -1.69
N VAL A 94 11.22 -3.00 -2.29
CA VAL A 94 10.11 -3.91 -2.58
C VAL A 94 9.89 -3.94 -4.08
N ARG A 95 9.86 -5.13 -4.68
CA ARG A 95 9.76 -5.28 -6.14
C ARG A 95 8.62 -6.20 -6.49
N LEU A 96 7.76 -5.79 -7.42
CA LEU A 96 6.80 -6.71 -8.00
C LEU A 96 7.54 -7.74 -8.84
N ARG A 97 7.35 -9.03 -8.53
CA ARG A 97 7.90 -10.14 -9.31
C ARG A 97 6.99 -10.53 -10.45
N ARG A 98 5.68 -10.59 -10.18
CA ARG A 98 4.64 -10.90 -11.16
C ARG A 98 3.26 -10.55 -10.64
N ILE A 99 2.35 -10.29 -11.58
CA ILE A 99 0.91 -10.18 -11.32
C ILE A 99 0.33 -11.60 -11.41
N LEU A 100 -0.40 -12.01 -10.37
CA LEU A 100 -0.99 -13.35 -10.28
C LEU A 100 -2.41 -13.38 -10.83
N GLY A 101 -3.13 -12.27 -10.74
CA GLY A 101 -4.49 -12.15 -11.27
C GLY A 101 -5.15 -10.83 -10.90
N GLU A 102 -6.37 -10.64 -11.37
CA GLU A 102 -7.22 -9.48 -11.10
C GLU A 102 -8.57 -9.96 -10.56
N ARG A 103 -9.15 -9.19 -9.64
CA ARG A 103 -10.45 -9.44 -9.03
C ARG A 103 -11.28 -8.15 -9.03
N GLU A 104 -12.60 -8.28 -9.18
CA GLU A 104 -13.52 -7.17 -9.01
C GLU A 104 -14.13 -7.20 -7.60
N ILE A 105 -13.95 -6.12 -6.83
CA ILE A 105 -14.45 -6.00 -5.47
C ILE A 105 -15.09 -4.63 -5.30
N GLY A 106 -16.38 -4.61 -4.96
CA GLY A 106 -17.11 -3.34 -4.78
C GLY A 106 -17.14 -2.44 -6.01
N GLY A 107 -16.95 -3.01 -7.22
CA GLY A 107 -16.85 -2.26 -8.48
C GLY A 107 -15.45 -1.74 -8.81
N GLU A 108 -14.45 -2.01 -7.97
CA GLU A 108 -13.05 -1.69 -8.23
C GLU A 108 -12.27 -2.94 -8.67
N ARG A 109 -11.29 -2.75 -9.55
CA ARG A 109 -10.37 -3.82 -9.97
C ARG A 109 -9.15 -3.81 -9.08
N VAL A 110 -8.86 -4.96 -8.47
CA VAL A 110 -7.74 -5.13 -7.55
C VAL A 110 -6.85 -6.24 -8.10
N GLN A 111 -5.54 -5.98 -8.15
CA GLN A 111 -4.56 -6.93 -8.68
C GLN A 111 -3.81 -7.62 -7.55
N GLU A 112 -3.71 -8.94 -7.63
CA GLU A 112 -2.90 -9.74 -6.73
C GLU A 112 -1.47 -9.80 -7.29
N GLY A 113 -0.50 -9.41 -6.47
CA GLY A 113 0.91 -9.40 -6.81
C GLY A 113 1.72 -10.35 -5.93
N GLU A 114 2.80 -10.87 -6.50
CA GLU A 114 3.89 -11.48 -5.74
C GLU A 114 5.02 -10.46 -5.64
N PHE A 115 5.34 -10.03 -4.42
CA PHE A 115 6.33 -9.01 -4.11
C PHE A 115 7.55 -9.64 -3.48
N GLU A 116 8.73 -9.24 -3.93
CA GLU A 116 10.01 -9.58 -3.31
C GLU A 116 10.48 -8.41 -2.44
N ALA A 117 10.96 -8.73 -1.25
CA ALA A 117 11.52 -7.73 -0.34
C ALA A 117 12.68 -8.29 0.47
N ASP A 118 13.60 -7.41 0.86
CA ASP A 118 14.70 -7.80 1.73
C ASP A 118 14.18 -8.10 3.15
N GLU A 119 14.65 -9.18 3.77
CA GLU A 119 14.20 -9.61 5.11
C GLU A 119 14.48 -8.57 6.21
N ASP A 120 15.52 -7.76 6.03
CA ASP A 120 15.91 -6.70 6.97
C ASP A 120 15.01 -5.46 6.87
N LEU A 121 14.05 -5.45 5.95
CA LEU A 121 13.11 -4.37 5.74
C LEU A 121 11.73 -4.75 6.26
N PRO A 122 11.04 -3.82 6.93
CA PRO A 122 9.68 -4.06 7.36
C PRO A 122 8.81 -4.34 6.12
N ILE A 123 8.26 -5.56 6.11
CA ILE A 123 7.05 -6.01 5.43
C ILE A 123 6.25 -6.83 6.48
N ALA A 124 6.07 -6.24 7.67
CA ALA A 124 5.83 -6.86 8.98
C ALA A 124 7.00 -7.72 9.48
N SER A 125 7.73 -7.17 10.45
CA SER A 125 8.47 -7.92 11.47
C SER A 125 7.77 -7.68 12.79
N MET A 126 6.83 -8.57 13.14
CA MET A 126 6.51 -9.12 14.47
C MET A 126 5.29 -10.03 14.38
#